data_AF-A0A0R3IPM1-F1
#
_entry.id   AF-A0A0R3IPM1-F1
#
_cell.length_a   1.000
_cell.length_b   1.000
_cell.length_c   1.000
_cell.angle_alpha   90.00
_cell.angle_beta   90.00
_cell.angle_gamma   90.00
#
_symmetry.space_group_name_H-M   'P 1'
#
loop_
_entity.id
_entity.type
_entity.pdbx_description
1 polymer ?
#
loop_
_entity_poly.entity_id
_entity_poly.type
_entity_poly.pdbx_seq_one_letter_code
_entity_poly.pdbx_strand_id
1 'polypeptide(L)'
;MEPGLGPAATFMRLVMKQRNLVFVHPATRDELAEGKDQTRATQRIAELDKIEMLAEVPISARLLDVLGPVVADSNNHRDLRILAALQANAVNFLVTDDIPLGKRAKRVGLGDRILTLADAVAMLETFEPATVEPPPKVTPVESYALDLDQNIFASIRNDYDGFDAWIDKVRGDSPNRECFIITEDDGTYAAITIMKINEPAPECPYDLPQPVTKISTFKVEPDFGGHRYGELLLKAVLRSHSDHGVGSAYVEVWEHHQRLIDFMGMFGYSDAGRSARGEIVLAKRYKPQDVSLSPLDFHIAYGPPAISDQANVFVIPIVERWHDQLFPECIPDTTQLMLPGLDGTTHPWGNALRKAYLCNSSTKQVQPGDAILFYRSGFQTVSVVGVVEETARSSAPDEVLNLVGGRTVYGPADIAQLASHSSQVLVILFRQDRVVDPEWTLTELQNHGVLKAPPQTVTKVKEAGAQWVHQQLDAM
;
A
#
# COMPACT_ATOMS: atom_id res chain seq x y z
N MET A 1 0.00 -0.79 -25.01
CA MET A 1 1.37 -1.33 -24.78
C MET A 1 1.96 -1.89 -26.08
N GLU A 2 3.20 -1.55 -26.44
CA GLU A 2 3.95 -2.33 -27.45
C GLU A 2 4.52 -3.59 -26.77
N PRO A 3 4.31 -4.80 -27.31
CA PRO A 3 4.84 -6.02 -26.73
C PRO A 3 6.34 -6.15 -27.03
N GLY A 4 7.18 -6.33 -26.00
CA GLY A 4 8.53 -6.88 -26.18
C GLY A 4 9.72 -6.23 -25.46
N LEU A 5 9.54 -5.19 -24.63
CA LEU A 5 10.62 -4.72 -23.73
C LEU A 5 10.48 -5.39 -22.35
N GLY A 6 11.54 -6.00 -21.85
CA GLY A 6 11.60 -6.47 -20.46
C GLY A 6 11.53 -5.30 -19.46
N PRO A 7 11.16 -5.54 -18.18
CA PRO A 7 10.89 -4.48 -17.20
C PRO A 7 12.00 -3.44 -17.06
N ALA A 8 13.27 -3.86 -17.12
CA ALA A 8 14.42 -2.96 -17.02
C ALA A 8 14.54 -2.01 -18.23
N ALA A 9 14.20 -2.47 -19.43
CA ALA A 9 14.25 -1.66 -20.64
C ALA A 9 13.09 -0.65 -20.64
N THR A 10 11.90 -1.06 -20.19
CA THR A 10 10.75 -0.17 -19.97
C THR A 10 11.09 0.92 -18.96
N PHE A 11 11.69 0.55 -17.82
CA PHE A 11 12.16 1.50 -16.81
C PHE A 11 13.11 2.54 -17.40
N MET A 12 14.20 2.12 -18.06
CA MET A 12 15.17 3.05 -18.66
C MET A 12 14.54 3.97 -19.71
N ARG A 13 13.64 3.44 -20.55
CA ARG A 13 12.91 4.22 -21.54
C ARG A 13 12.08 5.33 -20.88
N LEU A 14 11.32 5.00 -19.83
CA LEU A 14 10.47 5.96 -19.12
C LEU A 14 11.31 7.03 -18.41
N VAL A 15 12.37 6.62 -17.71
CA VAL A 15 13.30 7.55 -17.07
C VAL A 15 13.84 8.56 -18.09
N MET A 16 14.38 8.08 -19.22
CA MET A 16 14.94 8.95 -20.25
C MET A 16 13.89 9.87 -20.87
N LYS A 17 12.70 9.35 -21.17
CA LYS A 17 11.58 10.14 -21.75
C LYS A 17 11.18 11.29 -20.83
N GLN A 18 11.12 11.03 -19.54
CA GLN A 18 10.70 11.99 -18.50
C GLN A 18 11.86 12.85 -17.99
N ARG A 19 13.08 12.64 -18.52
CA ARG A 19 14.30 13.36 -18.12
C ARG A 19 14.65 13.18 -16.64
N ASN A 20 14.26 12.05 -16.06
CA ASN A 20 14.75 11.64 -14.75
C ASN A 20 16.22 11.20 -14.88
N LEU A 21 16.97 11.29 -13.78
CA LEU A 21 18.36 10.86 -13.73
C LEU A 21 18.44 9.48 -13.08
N VAL A 22 19.20 8.57 -13.69
CA VAL A 22 19.55 7.27 -13.09
C VAL A 22 20.99 7.30 -12.67
N PHE A 23 21.26 6.85 -11.47
CA PHE A 23 22.61 6.67 -10.98
C PHE A 23 22.81 5.25 -10.45
N VAL A 24 24.05 4.79 -10.48
CA VAL A 24 24.50 3.54 -9.85
C VAL A 24 25.36 3.88 -8.65
N HIS A 25 25.12 3.20 -7.53
CA HIS A 25 25.92 3.40 -6.33
C HIS A 25 27.25 2.62 -6.42
N PRO A 26 28.41 3.19 -6.03
CA PRO A 26 29.71 2.50 -6.08
C PRO A 26 29.75 1.14 -5.40
N ALA A 27 29.05 0.99 -4.27
CA ALA A 27 28.91 -0.28 -3.55
C ALA A 27 28.40 -1.45 -4.43
N THR A 28 27.54 -1.20 -5.43
CA THR A 28 27.06 -2.23 -6.37
C THR A 28 28.18 -2.75 -7.27
N ARG A 29 29.10 -1.87 -7.67
CA ARG A 29 30.28 -2.25 -8.45
C ARG A 29 31.25 -3.09 -7.61
N ASP A 30 31.48 -2.69 -6.36
CA ASP A 30 32.33 -3.42 -5.42
C ASP A 30 31.83 -4.86 -5.22
N GLU A 31 30.51 -5.03 -5.08
CA GLU A 31 29.88 -6.35 -4.97
C GLU A 31 30.08 -7.21 -6.22
N LEU A 32 29.88 -6.65 -7.41
CA LEU A 32 30.04 -7.37 -8.66
C LEU A 32 31.50 -7.80 -8.90
N ALA A 33 32.47 -6.96 -8.52
CA ALA A 33 33.89 -7.26 -8.68
C ALA A 33 34.36 -8.48 -7.86
N GLU A 34 33.71 -8.72 -6.71
CA GLU A 34 33.97 -9.89 -5.85
C GLU A 34 33.22 -11.16 -6.30
N GLY A 35 32.45 -11.08 -7.38
CA GLY A 35 31.71 -12.21 -7.93
C GLY A 35 32.62 -13.39 -8.32
N LYS A 36 32.15 -14.61 -8.04
CA LYS A 36 32.88 -15.85 -8.39
C LYS A 36 33.05 -16.03 -9.91
N ASP A 37 32.09 -15.55 -10.69
CA ASP A 37 32.13 -15.58 -12.16
C ASP A 37 32.65 -14.25 -12.71
N GLN A 38 33.95 -14.21 -12.93
CA GLN A 38 34.66 -13.01 -13.38
C GLN A 38 34.25 -12.56 -14.79
N THR A 39 33.83 -13.48 -15.66
CA THR A 39 33.34 -13.15 -17.00
C THR A 39 32.00 -12.43 -16.92
N ARG A 40 31.06 -12.97 -16.14
CA ARG A 40 29.75 -12.33 -15.91
C ARG A 40 29.88 -10.99 -15.16
N ALA A 41 30.81 -10.91 -14.20
CA ALA A 41 31.10 -9.67 -13.48
C ALA A 41 31.59 -8.56 -14.43
N THR A 42 32.55 -8.88 -15.30
CA THR A 42 33.11 -7.92 -16.27
C THR A 42 32.04 -7.39 -17.22
N GLN A 43 31.16 -8.27 -17.74
CA GLN A 43 30.05 -7.87 -18.61
C GLN A 43 29.08 -6.90 -17.91
N ARG A 44 28.67 -7.22 -16.67
CA ARG A 44 27.76 -6.37 -15.89
C ARG A 44 28.39 -5.03 -15.53
N ILE A 45 29.66 -5.00 -15.16
CA ILE A 45 30.38 -3.74 -14.88
C ILE A 45 30.41 -2.85 -16.12
N ALA A 46 30.68 -3.42 -17.30
CA ALA A 46 30.66 -2.66 -18.56
C ALA A 46 29.26 -2.13 -18.93
N GLU A 47 28.19 -2.79 -18.51
CA GLU A 47 26.83 -2.26 -18.63
C GLU A 47 26.58 -1.10 -17.67
N LEU A 48 27.03 -1.20 -16.42
CA LEU A 48 26.91 -0.15 -15.41
C LEU A 48 27.72 1.10 -15.75
N ASP A 49 28.87 0.97 -16.42
CA ASP A 49 29.70 2.10 -16.86
C ASP A 49 28.98 3.04 -17.84
N LYS A 50 27.83 2.63 -18.40
CA LYS A 50 26.96 3.48 -19.23
C LYS A 50 26.05 4.41 -18.40
N ILE A 51 25.95 4.17 -17.11
CA ILE A 51 25.11 4.92 -16.16
C ILE A 51 26.04 5.74 -15.27
N GLU A 52 25.62 6.95 -14.93
CA GLU A 52 26.40 7.82 -14.06
C GLU A 52 26.53 7.22 -12.65
N MET A 53 27.73 7.27 -12.07
CA MET A 53 27.97 6.75 -10.73
C MET A 53 27.77 7.85 -9.68
N LEU A 54 27.09 7.53 -8.58
CA LEU A 54 27.00 8.46 -7.45
C LEU A 54 28.37 8.68 -6.80
N ALA A 55 28.57 9.88 -6.28
CA ALA A 55 29.63 10.13 -5.32
C ALA A 55 29.32 9.43 -3.98
N GLU A 56 30.35 8.90 -3.33
CA GLU A 56 30.22 8.35 -1.98
C GLU A 56 29.85 9.43 -0.97
N VAL A 57 28.92 9.08 -0.09
CA VAL A 57 28.49 9.93 1.02
C VAL A 57 28.94 9.28 2.33
N PRO A 58 29.48 10.05 3.30
CA PRO A 58 29.82 9.50 4.60
C PRO A 58 28.61 8.84 5.28
N ILE A 59 28.81 7.64 5.83
CA ILE A 59 27.79 6.96 6.64
C ILE A 59 27.53 7.80 7.90
N SER A 60 26.28 8.23 8.08
CA SER A 60 25.91 9.07 9.22
C SER A 60 25.92 8.27 10.53
N ALA A 61 26.20 8.96 11.65
CA ALA A 61 26.11 8.36 12.98
C ALA A 61 24.72 7.76 13.24
N ARG A 62 23.65 8.44 12.80
CA ARG A 62 22.27 7.95 12.92
C ARG A 62 22.06 6.58 12.28
N LEU A 63 22.67 6.31 11.13
CA LEU A 63 22.56 4.99 10.49
C LEU A 63 23.27 3.91 11.31
N LEU A 64 24.46 4.21 11.82
CA LEU A 64 25.23 3.30 12.66
C LEU A 64 24.56 3.03 14.00
N ASP A 65 23.93 4.04 14.61
CA ASP A 65 23.21 3.89 15.89
C ASP A 65 22.02 2.94 15.75
N VAL A 66 21.29 3.01 14.64
CA VAL A 66 20.07 2.21 14.42
C VAL A 66 20.36 0.83 13.84
N LEU A 67 21.32 0.72 12.92
CA LEU A 67 21.63 -0.53 12.20
C LEU A 67 22.84 -1.28 12.77
N GLY A 68 23.58 -0.66 13.69
CA GLY A 68 24.76 -1.20 14.33
C GLY A 68 26.05 -0.96 13.53
N PRO A 69 27.22 -1.16 14.18
CA PRO A 69 28.51 -1.11 13.51
C PRO A 69 28.64 -2.24 12.50
N VAL A 70 29.40 -2.00 11.43
CA VAL A 70 29.62 -2.96 10.35
C VAL A 70 31.11 -3.18 10.12
N VAL A 71 31.45 -4.38 9.64
CA VAL A 71 32.81 -4.68 9.18
C VAL A 71 32.99 -4.04 7.80
N ALA A 72 34.12 -3.36 7.59
CA ALA A 72 34.47 -2.78 6.29
C ALA A 72 34.36 -3.85 5.19
N ASP A 73 33.89 -3.41 4.02
CA ASP A 73 33.67 -4.22 2.80
C ASP A 73 32.70 -5.41 2.92
N SER A 74 32.05 -5.61 4.08
CA SER A 74 30.95 -6.56 4.20
C SER A 74 29.70 -6.10 3.42
N ASN A 75 28.80 -7.02 3.09
CA ASN A 75 27.50 -6.68 2.50
C ASN A 75 26.73 -5.65 3.36
N ASN A 76 26.79 -5.80 4.68
CA ASN A 76 26.19 -4.84 5.60
C ASN A 76 26.80 -3.43 5.51
N HIS A 77 28.10 -3.33 5.18
CA HIS A 77 28.76 -2.05 4.93
C HIS A 77 28.35 -1.45 3.58
N ARG A 78 28.22 -2.27 2.54
CA ARG A 78 27.68 -1.85 1.23
C ARG A 78 26.26 -1.31 1.34
N ASP A 79 25.39 -2.02 2.06
CA ASP A 79 24.02 -1.58 2.35
C ASP A 79 24.02 -0.20 3.03
N LEU A 80 24.87 0.00 4.04
CA LEU A 80 24.95 1.28 4.73
C LEU A 80 25.42 2.42 3.83
N ARG A 81 26.35 2.18 2.91
CA ARG A 81 26.79 3.19 1.94
C ARG A 81 25.64 3.60 1.01
N ILE A 82 24.91 2.62 0.47
CA ILE A 82 23.72 2.88 -0.37
C ILE A 82 22.66 3.66 0.41
N LEU A 83 22.35 3.25 1.65
CA LEU A 83 21.38 3.94 2.50
C LEU A 83 21.85 5.34 2.92
N ALA A 84 23.16 5.58 3.06
CA ALA A 84 23.71 6.91 3.35
C ALA A 84 23.47 7.88 2.20
N ALA A 85 23.68 7.44 0.95
CA ALA A 85 23.37 8.26 -0.22
C ALA A 85 21.87 8.63 -0.28
N LEU A 86 20.99 7.67 0.01
CA LEU A 86 19.55 7.92 0.05
C LEU A 86 19.16 8.88 1.19
N GLN A 87 19.71 8.68 2.39
CA GLN A 87 19.46 9.54 3.56
C GLN A 87 19.93 10.98 3.34
N ALA A 88 21.06 11.16 2.65
CA ALA A 88 21.60 12.47 2.32
C ALA A 88 20.89 13.14 1.14
N ASN A 89 19.82 12.52 0.61
CA ASN A 89 19.05 12.99 -0.53
C ASN A 89 19.89 13.16 -1.82
N ALA A 90 20.92 12.34 -2.00
CA ALA A 90 21.66 12.30 -3.27
C ALA A 90 20.78 11.79 -4.43
N VAL A 91 19.76 10.98 -4.11
CA VAL A 91 18.72 10.49 -5.02
C VAL A 91 17.37 10.47 -4.31
N ASN A 92 16.26 10.59 -5.04
CA ASN A 92 14.92 10.52 -4.46
C ASN A 92 14.52 9.10 -4.06
N PHE A 93 14.78 8.12 -4.93
CA PHE A 93 14.37 6.72 -4.77
C PHE A 93 15.55 5.77 -4.96
N LEU A 94 15.50 4.63 -4.25
CA LEU A 94 16.35 3.47 -4.50
C LEU A 94 15.52 2.37 -5.17
N VAL A 95 15.90 1.96 -6.37
CA VAL A 95 15.26 0.85 -7.09
C VAL A 95 16.03 -0.44 -6.82
N THR A 96 15.44 -1.39 -6.10
CA THR A 96 16.07 -2.68 -5.77
C THR A 96 15.04 -3.77 -5.45
N ASP A 97 15.35 -5.02 -5.83
CA ASP A 97 14.60 -6.22 -5.43
C ASP A 97 15.17 -6.91 -4.19
N ASP A 98 16.26 -6.37 -3.61
CA ASP A 98 16.93 -6.89 -2.42
C ASP A 98 16.08 -6.68 -1.15
N ILE A 99 15.51 -7.78 -0.67
CA ILE A 99 14.64 -7.80 0.52
C ILE A 99 15.42 -7.43 1.80
N PRO A 100 16.60 -8.02 2.11
CA PRO A 100 17.44 -7.59 3.23
C PRO A 100 17.71 -6.08 3.28
N LEU A 101 18.11 -5.47 2.16
CA LEU A 101 18.38 -4.04 2.08
C LEU A 101 17.12 -3.20 2.36
N GLY A 102 15.98 -3.61 1.80
CA GLY A 102 14.69 -2.98 2.06
C GLY A 102 14.30 -3.02 3.55
N LYS A 103 14.55 -4.13 4.25
CA LYS A 103 14.32 -4.23 5.71
C LYS A 103 15.20 -3.26 6.50
N ARG A 104 16.46 -3.11 6.12
CA ARG A 104 17.38 -2.14 6.74
C ARG A 104 16.89 -0.71 6.49
N ALA A 105 16.45 -0.39 5.28
CA ALA A 105 15.89 0.92 4.94
C ALA A 105 14.66 1.26 5.79
N LYS A 106 13.73 0.31 5.98
CA LYS A 106 12.54 0.49 6.83
C LYS A 106 12.92 0.84 8.27
N ARG A 107 13.91 0.15 8.85
CA ARG A 107 14.38 0.42 10.23
C ARG A 107 14.90 1.84 10.45
N VAL A 108 15.41 2.49 9.40
CA VAL A 108 15.94 3.86 9.46
C VAL A 108 14.97 4.92 8.93
N GLY A 109 13.72 4.53 8.63
CA GLY A 109 12.68 5.43 8.14
C GLY A 109 12.80 5.80 6.65
N LEU A 110 13.51 5.00 5.85
CA LEU A 110 13.68 5.22 4.41
C LEU A 110 12.86 4.24 3.54
N GLY A 111 12.03 3.40 4.16
CA GLY A 111 11.32 2.31 3.47
C GLY A 111 10.44 2.77 2.31
N ASP A 112 9.79 3.92 2.41
CA ASP A 112 8.89 4.46 1.36
C ASP A 112 9.61 5.01 0.13
N ARG A 113 10.93 5.15 0.22
CA ARG A 113 11.80 5.55 -0.87
C ARG A 113 12.48 4.37 -1.55
N ILE A 114 12.14 3.14 -1.14
CA ILE A 114 12.60 1.91 -1.78
C ILE A 114 11.50 1.39 -2.69
N LEU A 115 11.82 1.19 -3.96
CA LEU A 115 10.90 0.68 -4.97
C LEU A 115 11.47 -0.61 -5.56
N THR A 116 10.62 -1.61 -5.84
CA THR A 116 11.03 -2.68 -6.76
C THR A 116 11.13 -2.11 -8.18
N LEU A 117 11.76 -2.84 -9.10
CA LEU A 117 11.79 -2.40 -10.50
C LEU A 117 10.38 -2.22 -11.07
N ALA A 118 9.45 -3.11 -10.71
CA ALA A 118 8.07 -3.04 -11.14
C ALA A 118 7.32 -1.83 -10.52
N ASP A 119 7.51 -1.57 -9.22
CA ASP A 119 6.95 -0.36 -8.58
C ASP A 119 7.50 0.94 -9.21
N ALA A 120 8.78 0.95 -9.57
CA ALA A 120 9.41 2.10 -10.21
C ALA A 120 8.88 2.34 -11.63
N VAL A 121 8.65 1.27 -12.41
CA VAL A 121 7.98 1.38 -13.72
C VAL A 121 6.57 1.93 -13.56
N ALA A 122 5.75 1.33 -12.70
CA ALA A 122 4.38 1.77 -12.45
C ALA A 122 4.32 3.24 -12.00
N MET A 123 5.24 3.65 -11.11
CA MET A 123 5.38 5.04 -10.68
C MET A 123 5.64 5.98 -11.85
N LEU A 124 6.60 5.66 -12.71
CA LEU A 124 6.94 6.50 -13.86
C LEU A 124 5.80 6.55 -14.88
N GLU A 125 5.10 5.44 -15.09
CA GLU A 125 3.92 5.41 -15.98
C GLU A 125 2.82 6.36 -15.51
N THR A 126 2.66 6.55 -14.19
CA THR A 126 1.70 7.54 -13.67
C THR A 126 2.02 8.99 -14.04
N PHE A 127 3.27 9.30 -14.41
CA PHE A 127 3.66 10.65 -14.85
C PHE A 127 3.48 10.87 -16.35
N GLU A 128 3.19 9.83 -17.13
CA GLU A 128 2.82 9.99 -18.53
C GLU A 128 1.38 10.50 -18.65
N PRO A 129 1.07 11.31 -19.68
CA PRO A 129 -0.31 11.57 -20.04
C PRO A 129 -0.95 10.23 -20.42
N ALA A 130 -1.79 9.70 -19.54
CA ALA A 130 -2.33 8.36 -19.70
C ALA A 130 -3.41 8.32 -20.78
N THR A 131 -3.41 7.23 -21.55
CA THR A 131 -4.61 6.73 -22.19
C THR A 131 -5.60 6.33 -21.09
N VAL A 132 -6.88 6.66 -21.26
CA VAL A 132 -7.93 6.33 -20.29
C VAL A 132 -8.07 4.81 -20.22
N GLU A 133 -7.52 4.19 -19.19
CA GLU A 133 -7.73 2.78 -18.86
C GLU A 133 -8.61 2.68 -17.60
N PRO A 134 -9.64 1.84 -17.62
CA PRO A 134 -10.51 1.66 -16.45
C PRO A 134 -9.72 1.12 -15.26
N PRO A 135 -10.11 1.44 -14.02
CA PRO A 135 -9.43 0.90 -12.85
C PRO A 135 -9.47 -0.62 -12.85
N PRO A 136 -8.38 -1.28 -12.40
CA PRO A 136 -8.39 -2.72 -12.22
C PRO A 136 -9.49 -3.09 -11.22
N LYS A 137 -10.31 -4.07 -11.57
CA LYS A 137 -11.47 -4.48 -10.78
C LYS A 137 -11.20 -5.82 -10.10
N VAL A 138 -11.45 -5.86 -8.80
CA VAL A 138 -11.54 -7.13 -8.07
C VAL A 138 -12.87 -7.78 -8.40
N THR A 139 -12.83 -9.01 -8.90
CA THR A 139 -14.03 -9.75 -9.29
C THR A 139 -14.24 -10.93 -8.34
N PRO A 140 -15.40 -11.04 -7.67
CA PRO A 140 -15.76 -12.26 -6.95
C PRO A 140 -16.01 -13.39 -7.95
N VAL A 141 -15.46 -14.57 -7.67
CA VAL A 141 -15.61 -15.76 -8.50
C VAL A 141 -15.94 -16.95 -7.61
N GLU A 142 -16.88 -17.76 -8.07
CA GLU A 142 -17.17 -19.04 -7.41
C GLU A 142 -15.95 -19.95 -7.48
N SER A 143 -15.63 -20.63 -6.38
CA SER A 143 -14.41 -21.44 -6.32
C SER A 143 -14.34 -22.52 -7.42
N TYR A 144 -15.48 -23.11 -7.81
CA TYR A 144 -15.59 -24.07 -8.91
C TYR A 144 -15.39 -23.48 -10.30
N ALA A 145 -15.48 -22.15 -10.45
CA ALA A 145 -15.31 -21.44 -11.72
C ALA A 145 -13.89 -20.90 -11.93
N LEU A 146 -12.98 -21.09 -10.95
CA LEU A 146 -11.57 -20.72 -11.10
C LEU A 146 -10.91 -21.50 -12.25
N ASP A 147 -10.23 -20.78 -13.14
CA ASP A 147 -9.42 -21.34 -14.22
C ASP A 147 -8.06 -21.82 -13.69
N LEU A 148 -7.94 -23.11 -13.39
CA LEU A 148 -6.76 -23.70 -12.76
C LEU A 148 -5.58 -23.93 -13.72
N ASP A 149 -5.77 -23.67 -15.02
CA ASP A 149 -4.72 -23.77 -16.03
C ASP A 149 -3.86 -22.49 -16.09
N GLN A 150 -4.28 -21.43 -15.40
CA GLN A 150 -3.53 -20.18 -15.27
C GLN A 150 -2.18 -20.38 -14.55
N ASN A 151 -1.15 -19.68 -15.01
CA ASN A 151 0.22 -19.77 -14.47
C ASN A 151 0.31 -19.48 -12.96
N ILE A 152 -0.56 -18.64 -12.43
CA ILE A 152 -0.63 -18.32 -11.00
C ILE A 152 -0.85 -19.55 -10.12
N PHE A 153 -1.56 -20.56 -10.63
CA PHE A 153 -1.76 -21.83 -9.93
C PHE A 153 -0.59 -22.78 -10.10
N ALA A 154 0.11 -22.75 -11.24
CA ALA A 154 1.32 -23.55 -11.43
C ALA A 154 2.39 -23.17 -10.39
N SER A 155 2.55 -21.88 -10.12
CA SER A 155 3.49 -21.40 -9.11
C SER A 155 3.04 -21.72 -7.68
N ILE A 156 1.74 -21.86 -7.39
CA ILE A 156 1.23 -22.34 -6.08
C ILE A 156 1.45 -23.86 -5.93
N ARG A 157 1.21 -24.64 -6.99
CA ARG A 157 1.43 -26.11 -6.99
C ARG A 157 2.85 -26.50 -6.60
N ASN A 158 3.85 -25.69 -6.95
CA ASN A 158 5.24 -25.94 -6.61
C ASN A 158 5.54 -25.90 -5.10
N ASP A 159 4.72 -25.17 -4.32
CA ASP A 159 4.92 -25.02 -2.88
C ASP A 159 4.12 -26.04 -2.04
N TYR A 160 3.18 -26.77 -2.66
CA TYR A 160 2.24 -27.63 -1.95
C TYR A 160 2.00 -28.97 -2.66
N ASP A 161 2.60 -30.04 -2.11
CA ASP A 161 2.26 -31.41 -2.48
C ASP A 161 0.77 -31.69 -2.25
N GLY A 162 0.08 -32.21 -3.28
CA GLY A 162 -1.35 -32.52 -3.21
C GLY A 162 -2.29 -31.33 -3.45
N PHE A 163 -1.79 -30.24 -4.04
CA PHE A 163 -2.61 -29.07 -4.43
C PHE A 163 -3.89 -29.46 -5.17
N ASP A 164 -3.82 -30.36 -6.17
CA ASP A 164 -4.98 -30.70 -6.98
C ASP A 164 -6.10 -31.37 -6.16
N ALA A 165 -5.74 -32.24 -5.21
CA ALA A 165 -6.71 -32.83 -4.29
C ALA A 165 -7.27 -31.81 -3.28
N TRP A 166 -6.50 -30.77 -2.94
CA TRP A 166 -6.98 -29.69 -2.09
C TRP A 166 -7.94 -28.76 -2.83
N ILE A 167 -7.59 -28.33 -4.05
CA ILE A 167 -8.44 -27.41 -4.82
C ILE A 167 -9.76 -28.07 -5.21
N ASP A 168 -9.80 -29.38 -5.47
CA ASP A 168 -11.05 -30.11 -5.67
C ASP A 168 -11.98 -30.05 -4.44
N LYS A 169 -11.42 -30.12 -3.23
CA LYS A 169 -12.20 -29.92 -1.99
C LYS A 169 -12.69 -28.49 -1.86
N VAL A 170 -11.86 -27.51 -2.23
CA VAL A 170 -12.24 -26.09 -2.24
C VAL A 170 -13.43 -25.87 -3.17
N ARG A 171 -13.37 -26.40 -4.40
CA ARG A 171 -14.45 -26.34 -5.40
C ARG A 171 -15.74 -27.01 -4.91
N GLY A 172 -15.63 -28.16 -4.24
CA GLY A 172 -16.77 -28.87 -3.65
C GLY A 172 -17.41 -28.16 -2.46
N ASP A 173 -16.69 -27.23 -1.83
CA ASP A 173 -17.11 -26.45 -0.65
C ASP A 173 -17.35 -24.96 -1.01
N SER A 174 -17.70 -24.67 -2.27
CA SER A 174 -17.90 -23.29 -2.78
C SER A 174 -18.81 -22.42 -1.91
N PRO A 175 -19.92 -22.91 -1.32
CA PRO A 175 -20.76 -22.09 -0.44
C PRO A 175 -20.03 -21.52 0.79
N ASN A 176 -18.92 -22.14 1.21
CA ASN A 176 -18.07 -21.66 2.31
C ASN A 176 -16.74 -21.10 1.79
N ARG A 177 -16.64 -20.77 0.50
CA ARG A 177 -15.43 -20.23 -0.12
C ARG A 177 -15.73 -18.94 -0.85
N GLU A 178 -15.09 -17.87 -0.39
CA GLU A 178 -15.03 -16.64 -1.16
C GLU A 178 -13.71 -16.57 -1.90
N CYS A 179 -13.77 -16.38 -3.21
CA CYS A 179 -12.60 -16.18 -4.04
C CYS A 179 -12.70 -14.82 -4.73
N PHE A 180 -11.60 -14.08 -4.73
CA PHE A 180 -11.48 -12.85 -5.50
C PHE A 180 -10.29 -12.95 -6.45
N ILE A 181 -10.48 -12.49 -7.67
CA ILE A 181 -9.42 -12.39 -8.69
C ILE A 181 -9.27 -10.96 -9.19
N ILE A 182 -8.07 -10.65 -9.67
CA ILE A 182 -7.79 -9.49 -10.52
C ILE A 182 -7.32 -10.05 -11.86
N THR A 183 -7.94 -9.60 -12.95
CA THR A 183 -7.64 -10.06 -14.31
C THR A 183 -7.14 -8.91 -15.17
N GLU A 184 -6.15 -9.18 -15.99
CA GLU A 184 -5.73 -8.29 -17.08
C GLU A 184 -6.68 -8.37 -18.27
N ASP A 185 -6.51 -7.44 -19.23
CA ASP A 185 -7.35 -7.35 -20.44
C ASP A 185 -7.33 -8.62 -21.30
N ASP A 186 -6.23 -9.39 -21.27
CA ASP A 186 -6.09 -10.65 -22.00
C ASP A 186 -6.68 -11.87 -21.25
N GLY A 187 -7.27 -11.64 -20.08
CA GLY A 187 -7.86 -12.68 -19.22
C GLY A 187 -6.87 -13.35 -18.26
N THR A 188 -5.60 -12.94 -18.25
CA THR A 188 -4.59 -13.47 -17.33
C THR A 188 -4.93 -13.10 -15.88
N TYR A 189 -4.81 -14.06 -14.97
CA TYR A 189 -4.97 -13.81 -13.53
C TYR A 189 -3.73 -13.11 -12.97
N ALA A 190 -3.84 -11.82 -12.67
CA ALA A 190 -2.78 -11.05 -12.05
C ALA A 190 -2.69 -11.26 -10.53
N ALA A 191 -3.83 -11.51 -9.88
CA ALA A 191 -3.88 -11.79 -8.45
C ALA A 191 -5.08 -12.67 -8.08
N ILE A 192 -4.95 -13.42 -6.98
CA ILE A 192 -6.02 -14.26 -6.43
C ILE A 192 -5.96 -14.33 -4.90
N THR A 193 -7.13 -14.32 -4.27
CA THR A 193 -7.34 -14.78 -2.90
C THR A 193 -8.41 -15.85 -2.84
N ILE A 194 -8.23 -16.83 -1.95
CA ILE A 194 -9.22 -17.87 -1.65
C ILE A 194 -9.37 -17.90 -0.13
N MET A 195 -10.58 -17.69 0.35
CA MET A 195 -10.90 -17.63 1.78
C MET A 195 -11.93 -18.69 2.13
N LYS A 196 -11.75 -19.32 3.29
CA LYS A 196 -12.79 -20.10 3.96
C LYS A 196 -13.42 -19.22 5.02
N ILE A 197 -14.63 -18.75 4.74
CA ILE A 197 -15.40 -17.94 5.68
C ILE A 197 -16.01 -18.87 6.73
N ASN A 198 -16.04 -18.42 8.00
CA ASN A 198 -16.57 -19.20 9.13
C ASN A 198 -15.90 -20.57 9.28
N GLU A 199 -14.58 -20.59 9.36
CA GLU A 199 -13.85 -21.82 9.66
C GLU A 199 -14.30 -22.40 11.00
N PRO A 200 -14.80 -23.66 11.02
CA PRO A 200 -15.29 -24.25 12.25
C PRO A 200 -14.21 -24.27 13.32
N ALA A 201 -14.56 -23.93 14.56
CA ALA A 201 -13.62 -23.95 15.69
C ALA A 201 -12.84 -25.28 15.86
N PRO A 202 -13.41 -26.47 15.60
CA PRO A 202 -12.65 -27.73 15.63
C PRO A 202 -11.58 -27.85 14.53
N GLU A 203 -11.70 -27.09 13.45
CA GLU A 203 -10.77 -27.07 12.33
C GLU A 203 -9.72 -25.95 12.44
N CYS A 204 -9.99 -24.89 13.21
CA CYS A 204 -9.04 -23.84 13.53
C CYS A 204 -8.20 -24.24 14.76
N PRO A 205 -6.91 -24.58 14.61
CA PRO A 205 -6.07 -25.02 15.72
C PRO A 205 -5.56 -23.85 16.60
N TYR A 206 -5.97 -22.61 16.30
CA TYR A 206 -5.43 -21.40 16.91
C TYR A 206 -6.45 -20.74 17.85
N ASP A 207 -5.97 -20.20 18.96
CA ASP A 207 -6.79 -19.46 19.92
C ASP A 207 -7.14 -18.07 19.38
N LEU A 208 -8.17 -18.02 18.53
CA LEU A 208 -8.61 -16.83 17.82
C LEU A 208 -10.10 -16.53 18.11
N PRO A 209 -10.44 -15.25 18.40
CA PRO A 209 -11.82 -14.81 18.51
C PRO A 209 -12.67 -15.18 17.29
N GLN A 210 -13.81 -15.81 17.54
CA GLN A 210 -14.77 -16.23 16.52
C GLN A 210 -15.70 -15.08 16.07
N PRO A 211 -16.27 -15.16 14.85
CA PRO A 211 -15.99 -16.14 13.79
C PRO A 211 -14.57 -16.00 13.22
N VAL A 212 -13.99 -17.09 12.70
CA VAL A 212 -12.65 -17.10 12.09
C VAL A 212 -12.74 -17.27 10.58
N THR A 213 -11.93 -16.50 9.85
CA THR A 213 -11.69 -16.72 8.41
C THR A 213 -10.28 -17.21 8.17
N LYS A 214 -10.13 -18.28 7.40
CA LYS A 214 -8.83 -18.72 6.88
C LYS A 214 -8.60 -18.18 5.48
N ILE A 215 -7.59 -17.35 5.32
CA ILE A 215 -7.07 -16.97 4.00
C ILE A 215 -6.20 -18.13 3.53
N SER A 216 -6.75 -18.98 2.68
CA SER A 216 -6.09 -20.21 2.22
C SER A 216 -5.12 -19.96 1.07
N THR A 217 -5.34 -18.90 0.30
CA THR A 217 -4.44 -18.47 -0.77
C THR A 217 -4.49 -16.95 -0.84
N PHE A 218 -3.34 -16.31 -0.97
CA PHE A 218 -3.21 -14.89 -1.25
C PHE A 218 -1.97 -14.70 -2.13
N LYS A 219 -2.17 -14.37 -3.40
CA LYS A 219 -1.08 -14.32 -4.38
C LYS A 219 -1.27 -13.18 -5.38
N VAL A 220 -0.17 -12.53 -5.71
CA VAL A 220 -0.02 -11.59 -6.82
C VAL A 220 1.12 -12.12 -7.68
N GLU A 221 0.92 -12.19 -8.99
CA GLU A 221 1.96 -12.62 -9.91
C GLU A 221 3.10 -11.57 -9.96
N PRO A 222 4.38 -11.99 -9.95
CA PRO A 222 5.52 -11.06 -9.84
C PRO A 222 5.57 -9.99 -10.93
N ASP A 223 5.13 -10.34 -12.15
CA ASP A 223 5.14 -9.45 -13.31
C ASP A 223 4.17 -8.27 -13.16
N PHE A 224 3.23 -8.35 -12.21
CA PHE A 224 2.28 -7.29 -11.88
C PHE A 224 2.61 -6.59 -10.54
N GLY A 225 3.85 -6.71 -10.06
CA GLY A 225 4.38 -5.81 -9.03
C GLY A 225 4.23 -4.34 -9.47
N GLY A 226 4.00 -3.41 -8.54
CA GLY A 226 3.80 -1.99 -8.90
C GLY A 226 2.35 -1.53 -9.08
N HIS A 227 1.43 -2.42 -9.45
CA HIS A 227 0.01 -2.04 -9.62
C HIS A 227 -0.77 -1.92 -8.29
N ARG A 228 -0.10 -2.16 -7.16
CA ARG A 228 -0.71 -2.24 -5.82
C ARG A 228 -1.84 -3.28 -5.73
N TYR A 229 -1.83 -4.31 -6.59
CA TYR A 229 -2.82 -5.41 -6.57
C TYR A 229 -2.89 -6.15 -5.24
N GLY A 230 -1.79 -6.25 -4.49
CA GLY A 230 -1.83 -6.79 -3.12
C GLY A 230 -2.74 -5.97 -2.21
N GLU A 231 -2.62 -4.64 -2.21
CA GLU A 231 -3.48 -3.77 -1.40
C GLU A 231 -4.92 -3.76 -1.93
N LEU A 232 -5.11 -3.79 -3.26
CA LEU A 232 -6.43 -3.89 -3.88
C LEU A 232 -7.17 -5.19 -3.48
N LEU A 233 -6.47 -6.32 -3.52
CA LEU A 233 -7.01 -7.61 -3.12
C LEU A 233 -7.29 -7.64 -1.61
N LEU A 234 -6.39 -7.04 -0.81
CA LEU A 234 -6.59 -6.92 0.63
C LEU A 234 -7.80 -6.03 0.97
N LYS A 235 -8.10 -4.97 0.21
CA LYS A 235 -9.35 -4.19 0.37
C LYS A 235 -10.59 -5.08 0.26
N ALA A 236 -10.65 -5.94 -0.76
CA ALA A 236 -11.76 -6.88 -0.94
C ALA A 236 -11.85 -7.90 0.20
N VAL A 237 -10.70 -8.41 0.64
CA VAL A 237 -10.59 -9.29 1.81
C VAL A 237 -11.15 -8.59 3.05
N LEU A 238 -10.67 -7.40 3.41
CA LEU A 238 -11.09 -6.66 4.60
C LEU A 238 -12.59 -6.30 4.57
N ARG A 239 -13.11 -5.93 3.38
CA ARG A 239 -14.54 -5.70 3.18
C ARG A 239 -15.35 -6.95 3.47
N SER A 240 -14.97 -8.09 2.90
CA SER A 240 -15.61 -9.38 3.18
C SER A 240 -15.59 -9.72 4.68
N HIS A 241 -14.46 -9.48 5.37
CA HIS A 241 -14.37 -9.71 6.81
C HIS A 241 -15.34 -8.83 7.60
N SER A 242 -15.50 -7.57 7.21
CA SER A 242 -16.47 -6.66 7.79
C SER A 242 -17.90 -7.13 7.54
N ASP A 243 -18.24 -7.46 6.30
CA ASP A 243 -19.58 -7.90 5.88
C ASP A 243 -20.02 -9.19 6.62
N HIS A 244 -19.07 -10.07 6.94
CA HIS A 244 -19.30 -11.31 7.69
C HIS A 244 -19.16 -11.16 9.21
N GLY A 245 -18.81 -9.97 9.73
CA GLY A 245 -18.61 -9.74 11.17
C GLY A 245 -17.51 -10.62 11.77
N VAL A 246 -16.44 -10.87 11.00
CA VAL A 246 -15.36 -11.79 11.38
C VAL A 246 -14.64 -11.29 12.63
N GLY A 247 -14.45 -12.17 13.61
CA GLY A 247 -13.70 -11.85 14.83
C GLY A 247 -12.19 -11.85 14.59
N SER A 248 -11.70 -12.80 13.79
CA SER A 248 -10.27 -12.94 13.45
C SER A 248 -10.05 -13.57 12.08
N ALA A 249 -8.91 -13.26 11.47
CA ALA A 249 -8.42 -13.90 10.26
C ALA A 249 -7.05 -14.51 10.49
N TYR A 250 -6.70 -15.56 9.75
CA TYR A 250 -5.31 -16.01 9.68
C TYR A 250 -4.92 -16.52 8.30
N VAL A 251 -3.61 -16.57 8.08
CA VAL A 251 -2.96 -17.14 6.91
C VAL A 251 -1.76 -17.96 7.35
N GLU A 252 -1.53 -19.09 6.68
CA GLU A 252 -0.34 -19.93 6.83
C GLU A 252 0.60 -19.62 5.66
N VAL A 253 1.85 -19.25 5.96
CA VAL A 253 2.81 -18.78 4.95
C VAL A 253 4.18 -19.40 5.20
N TRP A 254 4.79 -19.96 4.15
CA TRP A 254 6.18 -20.42 4.22
C TRP A 254 7.15 -19.26 4.48
N GLU A 255 8.17 -19.49 5.31
CA GLU A 255 9.14 -18.46 5.72
C GLU A 255 9.88 -17.79 4.54
N HIS A 256 10.07 -18.50 3.43
CA HIS A 256 10.70 -17.94 2.23
C HIS A 256 9.84 -16.87 1.52
N HIS A 257 8.53 -16.82 1.79
CA HIS A 257 7.60 -15.79 1.27
C HIS A 257 7.63 -14.50 2.10
N GLN A 258 8.83 -14.01 2.39
CA GLN A 258 9.04 -12.87 3.30
C GLN A 258 8.31 -11.59 2.85
N ARG A 259 8.16 -11.36 1.55
CA ARG A 259 7.42 -10.19 1.02
C ARG A 259 5.95 -10.21 1.46
N LEU A 260 5.31 -11.39 1.45
CA LEU A 260 3.93 -11.56 1.90
C LEU A 260 3.82 -11.40 3.42
N ILE A 261 4.76 -11.95 4.18
CA ILE A 261 4.81 -11.80 5.64
C ILE A 261 4.92 -10.33 6.04
N ASP A 262 5.87 -9.60 5.44
CA ASP A 262 6.05 -8.17 5.69
C ASP A 262 4.81 -7.37 5.25
N PHE A 263 4.19 -7.74 4.12
CA PHE A 263 2.96 -7.12 3.63
C PHE A 263 1.79 -7.27 4.60
N MET A 264 1.50 -8.49 5.04
CA MET A 264 0.43 -8.77 6.01
C MET A 264 0.72 -8.07 7.34
N GLY A 265 1.99 -8.05 7.78
CA GLY A 265 2.42 -7.32 8.98
C GLY A 265 2.10 -5.83 8.95
N MET A 266 2.24 -5.17 7.79
CA MET A 266 1.88 -3.75 7.64
C MET A 266 0.40 -3.46 7.89
N PHE A 267 -0.47 -4.48 7.80
CA PHE A 267 -1.92 -4.39 7.99
C PHE A 267 -2.39 -5.13 9.25
N GLY A 268 -1.51 -5.30 10.24
CA GLY A 268 -1.88 -5.78 11.57
C GLY A 268 -1.97 -7.29 11.73
N TYR A 269 -1.49 -8.06 10.75
CA TYR A 269 -1.30 -9.49 10.95
C TYR A 269 -0.02 -9.73 11.76
N SER A 270 -0.12 -10.50 12.83
CA SER A 270 0.98 -10.77 13.76
C SER A 270 1.28 -12.27 13.86
N ASP A 271 2.51 -12.63 14.23
CA ASP A 271 2.92 -14.04 14.40
C ASP A 271 2.07 -14.70 15.50
N ALA A 272 1.36 -15.77 15.13
CA ALA A 272 0.50 -16.58 15.98
C ALA A 272 1.03 -18.01 16.17
N GLY A 273 2.30 -18.25 15.84
CA GLY A 273 2.98 -19.53 15.99
C GLY A 273 3.26 -20.21 14.65
N ARG A 274 3.18 -21.55 14.63
CA ARG A 274 3.51 -22.37 13.46
C ARG A 274 2.41 -23.37 13.15
N SER A 275 2.18 -23.62 11.87
CA SER A 275 1.25 -24.66 11.41
C SER A 275 1.84 -26.05 11.67
N ALA A 276 1.02 -27.10 11.53
CA ALA A 276 1.49 -28.49 11.62
C ALA A 276 2.59 -28.83 10.58
N ARG A 277 2.69 -28.04 9.50
CA ARG A 277 3.70 -28.17 8.44
C ARG A 277 4.96 -27.32 8.68
N GLY A 278 4.97 -26.51 9.73
CA GLY A 278 6.07 -25.58 10.06
C GLY A 278 5.96 -24.21 9.40
N GLU A 279 4.84 -23.89 8.75
CA GLU A 279 4.60 -22.55 8.18
C GLU A 279 4.39 -21.52 9.28
N ILE A 280 4.72 -20.26 9.00
CA ILE A 280 4.42 -19.14 9.88
C ILE A 280 2.92 -18.88 9.82
N VAL A 281 2.29 -18.81 11.00
CA VAL A 281 0.88 -18.45 11.11
C VAL A 281 0.82 -16.96 11.40
N LEU A 282 0.17 -16.20 10.52
CA LEU A 282 -0.07 -14.78 10.73
C LEU A 282 -1.55 -14.58 11.00
N ALA A 283 -1.89 -13.94 12.12
CA ALA A 283 -3.27 -13.71 12.52
C ALA A 283 -3.57 -12.23 12.75
N LYS A 284 -4.78 -11.83 12.36
CA LYS A 284 -5.35 -10.50 12.63
C LYS A 284 -6.61 -10.66 13.48
N ARG A 285 -6.78 -9.79 14.47
CA ARG A 285 -7.98 -9.71 15.31
C ARG A 285 -8.69 -8.41 15.00
N TYR A 286 -10.00 -8.46 14.77
CA TYR A 286 -10.78 -7.26 14.44
C TYR A 286 -11.49 -6.67 15.65
N LYS A 287 -11.60 -7.43 16.74
CA LYS A 287 -12.16 -6.93 18.01
C LYS A 287 -11.05 -6.34 18.87
N PRO A 288 -11.11 -5.04 19.20
CA PRO A 288 -10.14 -4.41 20.09
C PRO A 288 -10.12 -5.09 21.46
N GLN A 289 -8.91 -5.35 21.97
CA GLN A 289 -8.70 -5.89 23.32
C GLN A 289 -7.86 -4.93 24.17
N ASP A 290 -6.97 -4.17 23.54
CA ASP A 290 -6.07 -3.23 24.19
C ASP A 290 -6.40 -1.80 23.74
N VAL A 291 -7.16 -1.10 24.58
CA VAL A 291 -7.49 0.32 24.40
C VAL A 291 -6.41 1.25 24.95
N SER A 292 -5.29 0.72 25.46
CA SER A 292 -4.15 1.51 25.93
C SER A 292 -3.15 1.84 24.82
N LEU A 293 -3.30 1.20 23.65
CA LEU A 293 -2.52 1.50 22.46
C LEU A 293 -2.69 2.96 22.03
N SER A 294 -1.64 3.52 21.41
CA SER A 294 -1.78 4.81 20.74
C SER A 294 -2.87 4.71 19.65
N PRO A 295 -3.57 5.80 19.29
CA PRO A 295 -4.64 5.72 18.29
C PRO A 295 -4.19 5.15 16.94
N LEU A 296 -2.93 5.39 16.53
CA LEU A 296 -2.37 4.78 15.32
C LEU A 296 -2.10 3.28 15.50
N ASP A 297 -1.47 2.87 16.59
CA ASP A 297 -1.17 1.46 16.85
C ASP A 297 -2.46 0.64 17.01
N PHE A 298 -3.49 1.24 17.61
CA PHE A 298 -4.84 0.68 17.70
C PHE A 298 -5.41 0.39 16.31
N HIS A 299 -5.37 1.37 15.40
CA HIS A 299 -5.86 1.18 14.03
C HIS A 299 -5.01 0.16 13.26
N ILE A 300 -3.69 0.14 13.42
CA ILE A 300 -2.82 -0.87 12.79
C ILE A 300 -3.20 -2.28 13.27
N ALA A 301 -3.38 -2.46 14.58
CA ALA A 301 -3.70 -3.76 15.17
C ALA A 301 -5.09 -4.27 14.74
N TYR A 302 -6.12 -3.44 14.91
CA TYR A 302 -7.51 -3.88 14.81
C TYR A 302 -8.20 -3.49 13.50
N GLY A 303 -7.77 -2.43 12.83
CA GLY A 303 -8.35 -1.94 11.60
C GLY A 303 -7.59 -2.38 10.35
N PRO A 304 -8.07 -2.04 9.15
CA PRO A 304 -9.40 -1.48 8.86
C PRO A 304 -10.49 -2.56 8.95
N PRO A 305 -11.71 -2.24 9.40
CA PRO A 305 -12.12 -1.01 10.07
C PRO A 305 -11.77 -1.01 11.57
N ALA A 306 -11.12 0.03 12.09
CA ALA A 306 -11.07 0.30 13.55
C ALA A 306 -10.48 1.69 13.83
N ILE A 307 -11.17 2.53 14.61
CA ILE A 307 -10.68 3.85 15.00
C ILE A 307 -10.77 3.96 16.52
N SER A 308 -9.71 4.47 17.14
CA SER A 308 -9.71 4.68 18.60
C SER A 308 -10.64 5.83 18.97
N ASP A 309 -11.40 5.66 20.05
CA ASP A 309 -12.22 6.71 20.69
C ASP A 309 -11.41 7.93 21.16
N GLN A 310 -10.10 7.75 21.38
CA GLN A 310 -9.15 8.81 21.72
C GLN A 310 -8.69 9.64 20.51
N ALA A 311 -8.95 9.17 19.28
CA ALA A 311 -8.55 9.87 18.07
C ALA A 311 -9.32 11.19 17.95
N ASN A 312 -8.62 12.29 17.60
CA ASN A 312 -9.32 13.49 17.18
C ASN A 312 -9.93 13.25 15.80
N VAL A 313 -11.02 13.95 15.50
CA VAL A 313 -11.67 13.90 14.19
C VAL A 313 -11.42 15.20 13.44
N PHE A 314 -11.01 15.09 12.17
CA PHE A 314 -10.86 16.21 11.26
C PHE A 314 -11.69 15.99 10.00
N VAL A 315 -12.31 17.06 9.49
CA VAL A 315 -12.94 17.06 8.17
C VAL A 315 -12.00 17.71 7.18
N ILE A 316 -11.68 17.01 6.09
CA ILE A 316 -10.83 17.47 5.00
C ILE A 316 -11.70 17.73 3.78
N PRO A 317 -11.88 18.99 3.34
CA PRO A 317 -12.54 19.25 2.07
C PRO A 317 -11.65 18.79 0.91
N ILE A 318 -12.22 18.01 0.01
CA ILE A 318 -11.56 17.49 -1.17
C ILE A 318 -12.39 17.82 -2.42
N VAL A 319 -11.70 18.13 -3.51
CA VAL A 319 -12.29 18.34 -4.83
C VAL A 319 -12.39 17.00 -5.56
N GLU A 320 -13.36 16.88 -6.44
CA GLU A 320 -13.78 15.63 -7.09
C GLU A 320 -12.59 14.95 -7.78
N ARG A 321 -11.78 15.70 -8.53
CA ARG A 321 -10.60 15.15 -9.24
C ARG A 321 -9.65 14.37 -8.32
N TRP A 322 -9.42 14.86 -7.10
CA TRP A 322 -8.49 14.24 -6.16
C TRP A 322 -9.17 13.14 -5.35
N HIS A 323 -10.46 13.31 -5.08
CA HIS A 323 -11.27 12.29 -4.42
C HIS A 323 -11.34 11.02 -5.26
N ASP A 324 -11.71 11.15 -6.53
CA ASP A 324 -11.86 10.02 -7.46
C ASP A 324 -10.52 9.32 -7.74
N GLN A 325 -9.39 10.05 -7.77
CA GLN A 325 -8.06 9.44 -7.90
C GLN A 325 -7.60 8.72 -6.63
N LEU A 326 -7.92 9.26 -5.44
CA LEU A 326 -7.56 8.61 -4.18
C LEU A 326 -8.48 7.43 -3.88
N PHE A 327 -9.75 7.48 -4.30
CA PHE A 327 -10.79 6.52 -3.95
C PHE A 327 -11.59 6.11 -5.20
N PRO A 328 -10.96 5.44 -6.18
CA PRO A 328 -11.63 5.04 -7.42
C PRO A 328 -12.83 4.13 -7.19
N GLU A 329 -12.88 3.40 -6.07
CA GLU A 329 -14.02 2.57 -5.66
C GLU A 329 -15.29 3.38 -5.31
N CYS A 330 -15.16 4.69 -5.06
CA CYS A 330 -16.29 5.58 -4.80
C CYS A 330 -16.91 6.16 -6.08
N ILE A 331 -16.31 5.91 -7.25
CA ILE A 331 -16.83 6.38 -8.53
C ILE A 331 -17.98 5.46 -8.94
N PRO A 332 -19.22 5.96 -9.11
CA PRO A 332 -20.33 5.11 -9.52
C PRO A 332 -20.09 4.46 -10.90
N ASP A 333 -20.42 3.18 -11.03
CA ASP A 333 -20.27 2.41 -12.29
C ASP A 333 -20.94 3.11 -13.50
N THR A 334 -22.07 3.80 -13.27
CA THR A 334 -22.79 4.55 -14.31
C THR A 334 -22.09 5.83 -14.78
N THR A 335 -21.18 6.35 -13.96
CA THR A 335 -20.49 7.64 -14.17
C THR A 335 -19.10 7.45 -14.80
N GLN A 336 -18.50 6.26 -14.66
CA GLN A 336 -17.21 5.91 -15.28
C GLN A 336 -17.21 6.06 -16.81
N LEU A 337 -18.38 5.97 -17.46
CA LEU A 337 -18.53 6.06 -18.91
C LEU A 337 -18.86 7.47 -19.45
N MET A 338 -19.18 8.46 -18.61
CA MET A 338 -19.96 9.65 -19.04
C MET A 338 -19.45 11.02 -18.59
N LEU A 339 -18.28 11.14 -17.96
CA LEU A 339 -17.77 12.42 -17.45
C LEU A 339 -16.68 13.02 -18.37
N PRO A 340 -16.98 14.05 -19.18
CA PRO A 340 -15.97 14.78 -19.94
C PRO A 340 -15.16 15.65 -18.98
N GLY A 341 -13.84 15.43 -18.92
CA GLY A 341 -12.92 16.14 -18.03
C GLY A 341 -12.48 15.35 -16.79
N LEU A 342 -12.97 14.12 -16.62
CA LEU A 342 -12.16 13.08 -16.00
C LEU A 342 -11.14 12.69 -17.07
N ASP A 343 -9.90 13.12 -16.90
CA ASP A 343 -8.80 12.29 -17.36
C ASP A 343 -9.03 10.97 -16.60
N GLY A 344 -9.68 9.98 -17.24
CA GLY A 344 -10.13 8.72 -16.63
C GLY A 344 -8.98 7.80 -16.23
N THR A 345 -7.92 8.39 -15.71
CA THR A 345 -6.64 7.80 -15.38
C THR A 345 -6.72 7.45 -13.90
N THR A 346 -7.24 6.25 -13.63
CA THR A 346 -7.11 5.69 -12.28
C THR A 346 -5.69 5.18 -12.11
N HIS A 347 -4.89 5.92 -11.35
CA HIS A 347 -3.52 5.53 -11.09
C HIS A 347 -3.47 4.33 -10.11
N PRO A 348 -2.49 3.42 -10.22
CA PRO A 348 -2.31 2.32 -9.28
C PRO A 348 -2.34 2.71 -7.79
N TRP A 349 -1.96 3.95 -7.48
CA TRP A 349 -1.99 4.53 -6.13
C TRP A 349 -3.39 4.66 -5.52
N GLY A 350 -4.44 4.76 -6.36
CA GLY A 350 -5.85 4.70 -5.92
C GLY A 350 -6.21 3.36 -5.28
N ASN A 351 -5.51 2.28 -5.66
CA ASN A 351 -5.75 0.94 -5.11
C ASN A 351 -5.13 0.74 -3.72
N ALA A 352 -4.12 1.54 -3.36
CA ALA A 352 -3.43 1.41 -2.09
C ALA A 352 -4.36 1.65 -0.90
N LEU A 353 -4.13 0.95 0.21
CA LEU A 353 -4.72 1.25 1.52
C LEU A 353 -3.93 2.34 2.24
N ARG A 354 -2.64 2.48 1.93
CA ARG A 354 -1.79 3.57 2.47
C ARG A 354 -1.58 4.64 1.40
N LYS A 355 -1.97 5.88 1.71
CA LYS A 355 -2.10 6.97 0.74
C LYS A 355 -1.47 8.25 1.26
N ALA A 356 -1.21 9.19 0.35
CA ALA A 356 -0.80 10.55 0.67
C ALA A 356 -1.83 11.57 0.15
N TYR A 357 -2.30 12.45 1.03
CA TYR A 357 -3.10 13.61 0.67
C TYR A 357 -2.29 14.89 0.85
N LEU A 358 -2.30 15.76 -0.16
CA LEU A 358 -1.55 17.01 -0.17
C LEU A 358 -2.50 18.21 -0.18
N CYS A 359 -2.28 19.16 0.71
CA CYS A 359 -3.03 20.41 0.73
C CYS A 359 -2.22 21.58 1.29
N ASN A 360 -2.73 22.80 1.12
CA ASN A 360 -2.12 24.01 1.69
C ASN A 360 -2.81 24.48 2.99
N SER A 361 -3.55 23.59 3.67
CA SER A 361 -4.13 23.91 4.98
C SER A 361 -3.04 24.40 5.95
N SER A 362 -3.34 25.38 6.80
CA SER A 362 -2.39 25.93 7.79
C SER A 362 -2.40 25.21 9.14
N THR A 363 -3.28 24.21 9.31
CA THR A 363 -3.44 23.48 10.58
C THR A 363 -2.17 22.74 11.01
N LYS A 364 -1.81 22.82 12.29
CA LYS A 364 -0.72 22.03 12.90
C LYS A 364 -1.23 21.01 13.92
N GLN A 365 -2.56 20.81 13.94
CA GLN A 365 -3.22 20.04 14.99
C GLN A 365 -3.39 18.56 14.65
N VAL A 366 -3.22 18.18 13.38
CA VAL A 366 -3.36 16.80 12.93
C VAL A 366 -2.18 15.98 13.44
N GLN A 367 -2.46 14.87 14.11
CA GLN A 367 -1.49 13.97 14.72
C GLN A 367 -1.65 12.54 14.19
N PRO A 368 -0.61 11.70 14.30
CA PRO A 368 -0.73 10.27 14.06
C PRO A 368 -1.88 9.64 14.85
N GLY A 369 -2.70 8.85 14.17
CA GLY A 369 -3.86 8.15 14.71
C GLY A 369 -5.16 8.96 14.73
N ASP A 370 -5.13 10.25 14.35
CA ASP A 370 -6.35 11.04 14.18
C ASP A 370 -7.20 10.50 13.01
N ALA A 371 -8.52 10.54 13.17
CA ALA A 371 -9.48 10.21 12.12
C ALA A 371 -9.67 11.41 11.18
N ILE A 372 -9.64 11.14 9.87
CA ILE A 372 -9.87 12.13 8.82
C ILE A 372 -11.08 11.74 7.97
N LEU A 373 -12.03 12.67 7.84
CA LEU A 373 -13.25 12.53 7.05
C LEU A 373 -13.09 13.30 5.75
N PHE A 374 -13.06 12.61 4.61
CA PHE A 374 -12.96 13.25 3.30
C PHE A 374 -14.34 13.76 2.85
N TYR A 375 -14.51 15.08 2.91
CA TYR A 375 -15.73 15.78 2.51
C TYR A 375 -15.65 16.20 1.04
N ARG A 376 -16.50 15.62 0.19
CA ARG A 376 -16.63 15.92 -1.24
C ARG A 376 -17.31 17.26 -1.41
N SER A 377 -16.59 18.24 -1.95
CA SER A 377 -17.04 19.63 -1.95
C SER A 377 -18.28 19.87 -2.83
N GLY A 378 -18.35 19.25 -4.00
CA GLY A 378 -19.46 19.36 -4.95
C GLY A 378 -20.68 18.52 -4.59
N PHE A 379 -20.49 17.38 -3.93
CA PHE A 379 -21.60 16.52 -3.46
C PHE A 379 -22.09 16.87 -2.05
N GLN A 380 -21.27 17.58 -1.28
CA GLN A 380 -21.55 17.96 0.10
C GLN A 380 -21.74 16.76 1.04
N THR A 381 -20.91 15.74 0.86
CA THR A 381 -20.99 14.47 1.61
C THR A 381 -19.61 14.05 2.12
N VAL A 382 -19.59 13.28 3.22
CA VAL A 382 -18.43 12.48 3.63
C VAL A 382 -18.64 11.06 3.15
N SER A 383 -17.67 10.57 2.37
CA SER A 383 -17.73 9.25 1.71
C SER A 383 -16.61 8.31 2.13
N VAL A 384 -15.51 8.85 2.66
CA VAL A 384 -14.35 8.04 3.03
C VAL A 384 -13.77 8.52 4.36
N VAL A 385 -13.40 7.56 5.20
CA VAL A 385 -12.67 7.78 6.45
C VAL A 385 -11.27 7.19 6.33
N GLY A 386 -10.29 7.93 6.84
CA GLY A 386 -8.92 7.46 7.00
C GLY A 386 -8.37 7.73 8.39
N VAL A 387 -7.23 7.13 8.69
CA VAL A 387 -6.46 7.34 9.91
C VAL A 387 -5.07 7.85 9.56
N VAL A 388 -4.67 8.95 10.16
CA VAL A 388 -3.38 9.61 9.88
C VAL A 388 -2.23 8.72 10.37
N GLU A 389 -1.25 8.47 9.51
CA GLU A 389 0.01 7.82 9.91
C GLU A 389 1.04 8.87 10.32
N GLU A 390 1.21 9.90 9.49
CA GLU A 390 2.25 10.90 9.65
C GLU A 390 1.84 12.19 8.95
N THR A 391 2.31 13.33 9.48
CA THR A 391 2.19 14.61 8.79
C THR A 391 3.53 15.30 8.69
N ALA A 392 3.75 15.97 7.57
CA ALA A 392 4.95 16.75 7.33
C ALA A 392 4.62 18.04 6.59
N ARG A 393 5.51 19.03 6.67
CA ARG A 393 5.38 20.28 5.92
C ARG A 393 6.66 20.62 5.20
N SER A 394 6.53 21.00 3.92
CA SER A 394 7.64 21.52 3.15
C SER A 394 7.18 22.47 2.05
N SER A 395 8.02 23.44 1.73
CA SER A 395 7.92 24.29 0.53
C SER A 395 8.82 23.82 -0.60
N ALA A 396 9.62 22.77 -0.40
CA ALA A 396 10.51 22.22 -1.40
C ALA A 396 9.82 21.03 -2.10
N PRO A 397 9.57 21.09 -3.42
CA PRO A 397 8.93 20.01 -4.15
C PRO A 397 9.64 18.66 -4.00
N ASP A 398 10.97 18.64 -4.00
CA ASP A 398 11.77 17.42 -3.87
C ASP A 398 11.62 16.77 -2.49
N GLU A 399 11.51 17.59 -1.43
CA GLU A 399 11.23 17.08 -0.08
C GLU A 399 9.83 16.50 0.01
N VAL A 400 8.83 17.16 -0.59
CA VAL A 400 7.45 16.63 -0.65
C VAL A 400 7.42 15.29 -1.39
N LEU A 401 8.12 15.18 -2.53
CA LEU A 401 8.22 13.94 -3.31
C LEU A 401 8.87 12.82 -2.49
N ASN A 402 9.93 13.13 -1.74
CA ASN A 402 10.60 12.17 -0.86
C ASN A 402 9.71 11.72 0.31
N LEU A 403 8.86 12.61 0.84
CA LEU A 403 7.93 12.32 1.94
C LEU A 403 6.77 11.43 1.50
N VAL A 404 6.16 11.72 0.36
CA VAL A 404 5.01 10.93 -0.14
C VAL A 404 5.43 9.58 -0.68
N GLY A 405 6.65 9.48 -1.22
CA GLY A 405 7.17 8.27 -1.85
C GLY A 405 6.21 7.67 -2.88
N GLY A 406 6.15 6.35 -2.94
CA GLY A 406 5.17 5.62 -3.76
C GLY A 406 3.77 5.54 -3.13
N ARG A 407 3.19 6.66 -2.72
CA ARG A 407 1.82 6.72 -2.13
C ARG A 407 0.98 7.90 -2.63
N THR A 408 1.51 8.67 -3.57
CA THR A 408 0.87 9.91 -4.05
C THR A 408 0.18 9.70 -5.39
N VAL A 409 -0.98 10.35 -5.56
CA VAL A 409 -1.65 10.53 -6.86
C VAL A 409 -1.24 11.85 -7.53
N TYR A 410 -0.55 12.73 -6.81
CA TYR A 410 -0.12 14.04 -7.28
C TYR A 410 1.17 13.93 -8.09
N GLY A 411 1.16 14.47 -9.30
CA GLY A 411 2.35 14.53 -10.15
C GLY A 411 3.34 15.62 -9.73
N PRO A 412 4.55 15.65 -10.29
CA PRO A 412 5.56 16.66 -9.98
C PRO A 412 5.08 18.11 -10.19
N ALA A 413 4.26 18.34 -11.22
CA ALA A 413 3.69 19.66 -11.50
C ALA A 413 2.68 20.11 -10.42
N ASP A 414 1.80 19.20 -9.97
CA ASP A 414 0.86 19.49 -8.88
C ASP A 414 1.59 19.76 -7.57
N ILE A 415 2.61 18.96 -7.26
CA ILE A 415 3.45 19.16 -6.08
C ILE A 415 4.16 20.51 -6.14
N ALA A 416 4.75 20.87 -7.27
CA ALA A 416 5.41 22.17 -7.46
C ALA A 416 4.42 23.34 -7.30
N GLN A 417 3.20 23.19 -7.83
CA GLN A 417 2.14 24.18 -7.66
C GLN A 417 1.75 24.34 -6.18
N LEU A 418 1.49 23.24 -5.47
CA LEU A 418 1.15 23.28 -4.04
C LEU A 418 2.30 23.88 -3.22
N ALA A 419 3.55 23.56 -3.54
CA ALA A 419 4.74 24.03 -2.83
C ALA A 419 4.99 25.53 -3.01
N SER A 420 4.48 26.14 -4.08
CA SER A 420 4.57 27.59 -4.31
C SER A 420 3.74 28.43 -3.32
N HIS A 421 2.79 27.81 -2.61
CA HIS A 421 1.91 28.50 -1.68
C HIS A 421 2.64 28.90 -0.38
N SER A 422 2.33 30.09 0.15
CA SER A 422 2.99 30.67 1.33
C SER A 422 2.85 29.85 2.63
N SER A 423 1.81 29.02 2.71
CA SER A 423 1.54 28.14 3.86
C SER A 423 2.31 26.83 3.83
N GLN A 424 3.15 26.61 2.82
CA GLN A 424 3.82 25.33 2.54
C GLN A 424 2.80 24.22 2.20
N VAL A 425 3.29 23.09 1.69
CA VAL A 425 2.47 21.88 1.51
C VAL A 425 2.37 21.16 2.85
N LEU A 426 1.15 20.87 3.29
CA LEU A 426 0.87 19.87 4.31
C LEU A 426 0.73 18.51 3.62
N VAL A 427 1.67 17.62 3.93
CA VAL A 427 1.63 16.21 3.56
C VAL A 427 0.93 15.45 4.68
N ILE A 428 -0.14 14.71 4.35
CA ILE A 428 -0.83 13.81 5.26
C ILE A 428 -0.69 12.40 4.69
N LEU A 429 0.16 11.58 5.30
CA LEU A 429 0.20 10.14 5.05
C LEU A 429 -0.88 9.49 5.89
N PHE A 430 -1.72 8.65 5.30
CA PHE A 430 -2.86 8.06 5.98
C PHE A 430 -3.15 6.64 5.50
N ARG A 431 -3.85 5.89 6.35
CA ARG A 431 -4.47 4.61 6.04
C ARG A 431 -5.93 4.84 5.73
N GLN A 432 -6.42 4.33 4.61
CA GLN A 432 -7.84 4.28 4.34
C GLN A 432 -8.48 3.27 5.31
N ASP A 433 -9.47 3.73 6.09
CA ASP A 433 -10.18 2.90 7.05
C ASP A 433 -11.40 2.23 6.38
N ARG A 434 -12.37 3.04 5.92
CA ARG A 434 -13.56 2.53 5.23
C ARG A 434 -14.18 3.56 4.31
N VAL A 435 -14.99 3.06 3.37
CA VAL A 435 -15.97 3.85 2.62
C VAL A 435 -17.24 3.92 3.46
N VAL A 436 -17.83 5.10 3.54
CA VAL A 436 -19.08 5.36 4.28
C VAL A 436 -20.24 5.19 3.31
N ASP A 437 -21.06 4.17 3.54
CA ASP A 437 -22.26 3.89 2.74
C ASP A 437 -23.45 3.57 3.68
N PRO A 438 -24.53 4.37 3.67
CA PRO A 438 -24.72 5.59 2.89
C PRO A 438 -23.79 6.73 3.32
N GLU A 439 -23.35 7.56 2.37
CA GLU A 439 -22.51 8.74 2.63
C GLU A 439 -23.18 9.71 3.62
N TRP A 440 -22.42 10.33 4.53
CA TRP A 440 -22.97 11.32 5.48
C TRP A 440 -23.12 12.68 4.82
N THR A 441 -24.35 13.19 4.77
CA THR A 441 -24.69 14.48 4.15
C THR A 441 -24.29 15.67 5.01
N LEU A 442 -24.05 16.83 4.40
CA LEU A 442 -23.82 18.09 5.12
C LEU A 442 -24.91 18.38 6.16
N THR A 443 -26.17 18.09 5.83
CA THR A 443 -27.31 18.29 6.74
C THR A 443 -27.17 17.45 8.01
N GLU A 444 -26.82 16.17 7.88
CA GLU A 444 -26.56 15.29 9.02
C GLU A 444 -25.36 15.77 9.85
N LEU A 445 -24.27 16.12 9.17
CA LEU A 445 -23.06 16.65 9.81
C LEU A 445 -23.34 17.95 10.58
N GLN A 446 -24.25 18.80 10.09
CA GLN A 446 -24.69 20.00 10.79
C GLN A 446 -25.60 19.71 11.99
N ASN A 447 -26.57 18.82 11.82
CA ASN A 447 -27.50 18.43 12.88
C ASN A 447 -26.78 17.81 14.09
N HIS A 448 -25.69 17.10 13.84
CA HIS A 448 -24.87 16.47 14.88
C HIS A 448 -23.66 17.30 15.32
N GLY A 449 -23.54 18.55 14.86
CA GLY A 449 -22.49 19.47 15.30
C GLY A 449 -21.07 19.11 14.82
N VAL A 450 -20.95 18.26 13.80
CA VAL A 450 -19.68 17.92 13.15
C VAL A 450 -19.16 19.11 12.35
N LEU A 451 -20.04 19.75 11.59
CA LEU A 451 -19.76 20.95 10.79
C LEU A 451 -20.79 22.03 11.08
N LYS A 452 -20.41 23.31 10.93
CA LYS A 452 -21.36 24.43 10.96
C LYS A 452 -21.82 24.83 9.56
N ALA A 453 -20.95 24.65 8.58
CA ALA A 453 -21.09 25.02 7.18
C ALA A 453 -20.11 24.16 6.37
N PRO A 454 -20.21 24.14 5.03
CA PRO A 454 -19.24 23.46 4.17
C PRO A 454 -17.80 23.88 4.50
N PRO A 455 -16.89 22.95 4.86
CA PRO A 455 -15.53 23.27 5.24
C PRO A 455 -14.75 23.81 4.03
N GLN A 456 -13.98 24.87 4.24
CA GLN A 456 -13.07 25.43 3.22
C GLN A 456 -11.61 25.04 3.46
N THR A 457 -11.30 24.56 4.67
CA THR A 457 -9.98 24.09 5.08
C THR A 457 -10.14 22.88 6.00
N VAL A 458 -9.04 22.21 6.31
CA VAL A 458 -9.03 21.10 7.27
C VAL A 458 -9.56 21.59 8.62
N THR A 459 -10.69 21.04 9.04
CA THR A 459 -11.46 21.52 10.19
C THR A 459 -11.46 20.48 11.29
N LYS A 460 -10.97 20.83 12.49
CA LYS A 460 -11.07 19.97 13.67
C LYS A 460 -12.53 19.94 14.15
N VAL A 461 -13.07 18.73 14.29
CA VAL A 461 -14.42 18.52 14.82
C VAL A 461 -14.42 18.76 16.32
N LYS A 462 -15.48 19.40 16.82
CA LYS A 462 -15.64 19.66 18.26
C LYS A 462 -16.16 18.42 18.98
N GLU A 463 -15.93 18.35 20.28
CA GLU A 463 -16.21 17.19 21.13
C GLU A 463 -17.57 16.51 20.88
N ALA A 464 -18.68 17.26 20.90
CA ALA A 464 -20.01 16.69 20.66
C ALA A 464 -20.16 16.04 19.26
N GLY A 465 -19.63 16.69 18.23
CA GLY A 465 -19.63 16.13 16.87
C GLY A 465 -18.66 14.95 16.74
N ALA A 466 -17.52 14.98 17.42
CA ALA A 466 -16.55 13.90 17.40
C ALA A 466 -17.10 12.64 18.08
N GLN A 467 -17.83 12.79 19.20
CA GLN A 467 -18.55 11.69 19.85
C GLN A 467 -19.57 11.04 18.92
N TRP A 468 -20.34 11.84 18.16
CA TRP A 468 -21.26 11.30 17.18
C TRP A 468 -20.53 10.53 16.07
N VAL A 469 -19.42 11.07 15.54
CA VAL A 469 -18.62 10.39 14.52
C VAL A 469 -18.12 9.04 15.03
N HIS A 470 -17.52 8.99 16.22
CA HIS A 470 -17.06 7.73 16.82
C HIS A 470 -18.20 6.72 17.01
N GLN A 471 -19.37 7.17 17.48
CA GLN A 471 -20.55 6.30 17.60
C GLN A 471 -21.02 5.74 16.25
N GLN A 472 -20.96 6.53 15.17
CA GLN A 472 -21.29 6.02 13.84
C GLN A 472 -20.25 5.00 13.36
N LEU A 473 -18.96 5.28 13.58
CA LEU A 473 -17.87 4.40 13.15
C LEU A 473 -17.81 3.08 13.91
N ASP A 474 -18.26 3.05 15.17
CA ASP A 474 -18.36 1.82 15.97
C ASP A 474 -19.60 0.98 15.61
N ALA A 475 -20.64 1.62 15.05
CA ALA A 475 -21.88 0.95 14.66
C ALA A 475 -21.83 0.36 13.24
N MET A 476 -20.90 0.85 12.41
CA MET A 476 -20.58 0.35 11.07
C MET A 476 -19.52 -0.74 11.16
#